data_AF-A0A2M8D4L8-F1
#
_entry.id   AF-A0A2M8D4L8-F1
#
_cell.length_a   1.000
_cell.length_b   1.000
_cell.length_c   1.000
_cell.angle_alpha   90.00
_cell.angle_beta   90.00
_cell.angle_gamma   90.00
#
_symmetry.space_group_name_H-M   'P 1'
#
loop_
_entity.id
_entity.type
_entity.pdbx_description
1 polymer ?
#
loop_
_entity_poly.entity_id
_entity_poly.type
_entity_poly.pdbx_seq_one_letter_code
_entity_poly.pdbx_strand_id
1 'polypeptide(L)'
;MEGSDECNQSLLLRIGNCLHCRCTGPSVAESRRVVFCVWTLHCSIPIFLGWIYWSRGAGDLGPEPGFKNTLTMDFPELIQTRRSVRTYTDQPVSRELVDQCLDAARMAPSACNSQPWTFLVVDDRESIRRIAATACSGIYAMNRFIATAPVLVIFVTEKSKVVARLGGQVRDVRYNLIDIGIAGAHLSLQAAVLGLGTCWIGWFNDKALKQKLNLPSS
;
A
#
# COMPACT_ATOMS: atom_id res chain seq x y z
N MET A 1 9.83 49.72 2.37
CA MET A 1 8.71 49.22 3.18
C MET A 1 8.32 47.88 2.57
N GLU A 2 9.01 46.85 3.02
CA GLU A 2 8.77 45.44 2.71
C GLU A 2 7.78 44.86 3.74
N GLY A 3 7.09 43.80 3.33
CA GLY A 3 6.27 42.91 4.15
C GLY A 3 5.51 41.98 3.20
N SER A 4 6.10 40.89 2.72
CA SER A 4 6.39 39.59 3.36
C SER A 4 5.20 38.64 3.33
N ASP A 5 5.18 37.77 2.32
CA ASP A 5 4.44 36.51 2.31
C ASP A 5 5.20 35.55 1.38
N GLU A 6 5.95 34.59 1.93
CA GLU A 6 6.32 33.40 1.18
C GLU A 6 6.50 32.20 2.11
N CYS A 7 5.62 31.23 1.89
CA CYS A 7 5.48 29.98 2.63
C CYS A 7 6.52 28.96 2.17
N ASN A 8 7.06 28.24 3.16
CA ASN A 8 8.25 27.40 3.10
C ASN A 8 8.07 26.14 2.22
N GLN A 9 9.13 25.80 1.49
CA GLN A 9 9.20 24.79 0.44
C GLN A 9 9.18 23.35 0.99
N SER A 10 8.41 22.47 0.35
CA SER A 10 8.43 21.02 0.58
C SER A 10 9.50 20.33 -0.28
N LEU A 11 10.34 19.53 0.39
CA LEU A 11 11.50 18.85 -0.16
C LEU A 11 11.07 17.58 -0.93
N LEU A 12 11.31 17.55 -2.24
CA LEU A 12 11.15 16.37 -3.11
C LEU A 12 12.47 15.60 -3.18
N LEU A 13 12.54 14.42 -2.57
CA LEU A 13 13.68 13.50 -2.72
C LEU A 13 13.44 12.52 -3.87
N ARG A 14 14.28 12.61 -4.92
CA ARG A 14 14.46 11.58 -5.97
C ARG A 14 15.91 11.12 -5.95
N ILE A 15 16.16 9.82 -5.76
CA ILE A 15 17.50 9.22 -5.85
C ILE A 15 17.51 8.01 -6.79
N GLY A 16 18.28 8.14 -7.89
CA GLY A 16 19.33 7.20 -8.32
C GLY A 16 18.98 5.85 -8.96
N ASN A 17 19.34 5.70 -10.24
CA ASN A 17 19.46 4.43 -10.99
C ASN A 17 20.69 3.61 -10.55
N CYS A 18 20.66 2.28 -10.72
CA CYS A 18 21.86 1.45 -10.75
C CYS A 18 21.82 0.44 -11.91
N LEU A 19 22.96 0.31 -12.60
CA LEU A 19 23.19 -0.35 -13.89
C LEU A 19 24.02 -1.64 -13.71
N HIS A 20 23.75 -2.62 -14.58
CA HIS A 20 24.62 -3.74 -15.01
C HIS A 20 24.99 -4.86 -14.02
N CYS A 21 24.52 -6.09 -14.31
CA CYS A 21 25.41 -7.25 -14.34
C CYS A 21 24.81 -8.41 -15.18
N ARG A 22 25.59 -8.93 -16.13
CA ARG A 22 25.35 -10.19 -16.86
C ARG A 22 26.03 -11.32 -16.10
N CYS A 23 25.45 -12.52 -16.07
CA CYS A 23 26.18 -13.78 -16.33
C CYS A 23 25.28 -15.02 -16.35
N THR A 24 25.68 -15.92 -17.23
CA THR A 24 25.11 -17.18 -17.73
C THR A 24 25.28 -18.39 -16.78
N GLY A 25 24.37 -19.38 -16.86
CA GLY A 25 24.64 -20.78 -16.50
C GLY A 25 23.52 -21.53 -15.76
N PRO A 26 23.37 -22.88 -15.90
CA PRO A 26 22.05 -23.50 -16.08
C PRO A 26 21.61 -24.51 -14.99
N SER A 27 20.44 -25.09 -15.27
CA SER A 27 19.80 -26.35 -14.83
C SER A 27 18.81 -26.29 -13.67
N VAL A 28 17.57 -26.61 -14.05
CA VAL A 28 16.28 -26.56 -13.38
C VAL A 28 15.90 -27.94 -12.85
N ALA A 29 15.39 -28.01 -11.63
CA ALA A 29 14.28 -28.85 -11.15
C ALA A 29 14.12 -28.50 -9.65
N GLU A 30 12.94 -28.21 -9.10
CA GLU A 30 11.78 -29.09 -9.02
C GLU A 30 10.58 -28.28 -8.50
N SER A 31 9.46 -28.29 -9.23
CA SER A 31 8.30 -27.42 -8.96
C SER A 31 7.29 -28.10 -8.00
N ARG A 32 7.05 -27.50 -6.83
CA ARG A 32 5.82 -27.78 -6.06
C ARG A 32 4.78 -26.70 -6.35
N ARG A 33 3.70 -27.09 -7.02
CA ARG A 33 2.56 -26.22 -7.35
C ARG A 33 1.75 -25.93 -6.09
N VAL A 34 1.55 -24.65 -5.78
CA VAL A 34 0.51 -24.20 -4.84
C VAL A 34 -0.53 -23.45 -5.67
N VAL A 35 -1.72 -24.03 -5.82
CA VAL A 35 -2.86 -23.43 -6.52
C VAL A 35 -3.67 -22.63 -5.52
N PHE A 36 -3.73 -21.31 -5.67
CA PHE A 36 -4.74 -20.49 -5.00
C PHE A 36 -5.89 -20.22 -5.98
N CYS A 37 -7.06 -20.74 -5.63
CA CYS A 37 -8.32 -20.47 -6.32
C CYS A 37 -8.98 -19.27 -5.64
N VAL A 38 -9.20 -18.17 -6.37
CA VAL A 38 -10.09 -17.08 -5.95
C VAL A 38 -11.15 -16.92 -7.04
N TRP A 39 -12.40 -16.94 -6.59
CA TRP A 39 -13.62 -16.98 -7.38
C TRP A 39 -13.90 -15.61 -8.03
N THR A 40 -13.94 -15.53 -9.36
CA THR A 40 -14.66 -14.48 -10.09
C THR A 40 -15.28 -15.05 -11.36
N LEU A 41 -16.61 -14.92 -11.46
CA LEU A 41 -17.44 -15.22 -12.63
C LEU A 41 -17.14 -14.22 -13.77
N HIS A 42 -16.13 -14.51 -14.59
CA HIS A 42 -16.10 -14.43 -16.05
C HIS A 42 -14.70 -14.81 -16.55
N CYS A 43 -14.64 -15.77 -17.48
CA CYS A 43 -13.45 -16.37 -18.04
C CYS A 43 -12.42 -15.36 -18.56
N SER A 44 -11.31 -15.24 -17.85
CA SER A 44 -9.92 -15.17 -18.34
C SER A 44 -9.02 -15.15 -17.11
N ILE A 45 -8.55 -16.31 -16.66
CA ILE A 45 -7.74 -16.42 -15.43
C ILE A 45 -6.43 -15.66 -15.67
N PRO A 46 -6.15 -14.54 -14.98
CA PRO A 46 -4.86 -13.89 -15.12
C PRO A 46 -3.80 -14.78 -14.46
N ILE A 47 -2.90 -15.35 -15.26
CA ILE A 47 -1.78 -16.16 -14.75
C ILE A 47 -0.66 -15.19 -14.35
N PHE A 48 -0.44 -15.05 -13.05
CA PHE A 48 0.74 -14.37 -12.50
C PHE A 48 1.86 -15.39 -12.30
N LEU A 49 2.97 -15.22 -13.03
CA LEU A 49 4.20 -15.96 -12.75
C LEU A 49 4.89 -15.29 -11.55
N GLY A 50 4.68 -15.84 -10.36
CA GLY A 50 5.53 -15.56 -9.20
C GLY A 50 6.83 -16.37 -9.30
N TRP A 51 7.95 -15.78 -8.89
CA TRP A 51 9.26 -16.43 -8.90
C TRP A 51 9.73 -16.61 -7.46
N ILE A 52 9.95 -17.85 -7.04
CA ILE A 52 10.73 -18.17 -5.84
C ILE A 52 12.03 -18.78 -6.35
N TYR A 53 13.15 -18.08 -6.19
CA TYR A 53 14.47 -18.58 -6.57
C TYR A 53 15.50 -18.20 -5.51
N TRP A 54 16.52 -19.02 -5.34
CA TRP A 54 17.68 -18.68 -4.51
C TRP A 54 18.46 -17.60 -5.25
N SER A 55 18.39 -16.34 -4.80
CA SER A 55 19.20 -15.28 -5.37
C SER A 55 20.66 -15.50 -4.97
N ARG A 56 21.59 -15.34 -5.91
CA ARG A 56 23.02 -15.19 -5.59
C ARG A 56 23.18 -13.85 -4.85
N GLY A 57 23.01 -13.86 -3.53
CA GLY A 57 23.07 -12.66 -2.68
C GLY A 57 22.02 -12.58 -1.57
N ALA A 58 21.04 -13.49 -1.51
CA ALA A 58 20.04 -13.50 -0.44
C ALA A 58 20.65 -13.78 0.96
N GLY A 59 21.82 -14.42 1.01
CA GLY A 59 22.57 -14.65 2.25
C GLY A 59 23.11 -13.39 2.91
N ASP A 60 23.22 -12.27 2.16
CA ASP A 60 23.70 -10.97 2.66
C ASP A 60 22.54 -10.02 3.00
N LEU A 61 21.28 -10.42 2.80
CA LEU A 61 20.09 -9.66 3.22
C LEU A 61 19.82 -9.86 4.71
N GLY A 62 20.86 -9.77 5.54
CA GLY A 62 20.70 -9.58 6.97
C GLY A 62 20.00 -8.25 7.22
N PRO A 63 19.28 -8.09 8.35
CA PRO A 63 18.78 -6.77 8.73
C PRO A 63 19.96 -5.80 8.77
N GLU A 64 19.81 -4.62 8.15
CA GLU A 64 20.80 -3.55 8.22
C GLU A 64 21.21 -3.33 9.69
N PRO A 65 22.53 -3.32 9.99
CA PRO A 65 23.02 -3.17 11.36
C PRO A 65 22.60 -1.80 11.91
N GLY A 66 21.51 -1.78 12.68
CA GLY A 66 20.92 -0.55 13.21
C GLY A 66 19.40 -0.58 13.34
N PHE A 67 18.69 -1.51 12.70
CA PHE A 67 17.24 -1.66 12.88
C PHE A 67 16.92 -2.31 14.24
N LYS A 68 16.90 -1.51 15.30
CA LYS A 68 16.39 -1.92 16.61
C LYS A 68 14.88 -1.74 16.62
N ASN A 69 14.13 -2.83 16.43
CA ASN A 69 12.71 -2.84 16.78
C ASN A 69 12.52 -3.72 18.02
N THR A 70 12.08 -3.11 19.11
CA THR A 70 11.89 -3.76 20.43
C THR A 70 10.65 -4.67 20.46
N LEU A 71 9.92 -4.80 19.35
CA LEU A 71 8.76 -5.68 19.19
C LEU A 71 9.09 -6.78 18.18
N THR A 72 9.55 -7.93 18.67
CA THR A 72 9.82 -9.11 17.85
C THR A 72 8.58 -9.99 17.77
N MET A 73 7.70 -9.74 16.80
CA MET A 73 6.67 -10.71 16.39
C MET A 73 7.25 -11.57 15.26
N ASP A 74 7.11 -12.89 15.36
CA ASP A 74 7.54 -13.78 14.29
C ASP A 74 6.63 -13.62 13.05
N PHE A 75 7.16 -13.78 11.85
CA PHE A 75 6.40 -13.51 10.62
C PHE A 75 5.16 -14.43 10.47
N PRO A 76 5.23 -15.75 10.71
CA PRO A 76 4.05 -16.60 10.72
C PRO A 76 2.99 -16.18 11.76
N GLU A 77 3.42 -15.68 12.92
CA GLU A 77 2.53 -15.15 13.96
C GLU A 77 1.87 -13.85 13.49
N LEU A 78 2.63 -12.97 12.83
CA LEU A 78 2.12 -11.71 12.27
C LEU A 78 1.02 -11.95 11.24
N ILE A 79 1.24 -12.90 10.33
CA ILE A 79 0.24 -13.25 9.31
C ILE A 79 -1.06 -13.76 9.95
N GLN A 80 -0.96 -14.52 11.04
CA GLN A 80 -2.13 -15.05 11.77
C GLN A 80 -2.83 -13.98 12.62
N THR A 81 -2.06 -13.06 13.20
CA THR A 81 -2.57 -12.01 14.10
C THR A 81 -3.30 -10.90 13.35
N ARG A 82 -2.80 -10.54 12.16
CA ARG A 82 -3.37 -9.46 11.35
C ARG A 82 -4.81 -9.79 10.93
N ARG A 83 -5.75 -8.95 11.35
CA ARG A 83 -7.20 -9.06 11.04
C ARG A 83 -7.82 -7.70 10.77
N SER A 84 -8.94 -7.68 10.05
CA SER A 84 -9.69 -6.45 9.80
C SER A 84 -10.42 -5.98 11.07
N VAL A 85 -9.96 -4.88 11.65
CA VAL A 85 -10.55 -4.27 12.86
C VAL A 85 -11.51 -3.16 12.45
N ARG A 86 -12.76 -3.22 12.93
CA ARG A 86 -13.84 -2.27 12.56
C ARG A 86 -14.44 -1.53 13.76
N THR A 87 -13.83 -1.70 14.93
CA THR A 87 -14.19 -1.04 16.18
C THR A 87 -12.91 -0.43 16.73
N TYR A 88 -12.94 0.87 16.99
CA TYR A 88 -11.76 1.64 17.36
C TYR A 88 -11.95 2.29 18.72
N THR A 89 -10.87 2.38 19.48
CA THR A 89 -10.81 3.20 20.70
C THR A 89 -10.61 4.67 20.34
N ASP A 90 -10.89 5.58 21.28
CA ASP A 90 -10.60 7.00 21.11
C ASP A 90 -9.11 7.36 21.35
N GLN A 91 -8.25 6.37 21.60
CA GLN A 91 -6.81 6.58 21.72
C GLN A 91 -6.25 7.15 20.40
N PRO A 92 -5.54 8.30 20.45
CA PRO A 92 -4.91 8.86 19.26
C PRO A 92 -3.75 7.97 18.81
N VAL A 93 -3.52 7.92 17.50
CA VAL A 93 -2.34 7.28 16.92
C VAL A 93 -1.29 8.36 16.69
N SER A 94 -0.08 8.16 17.19
CA SER A 94 0.99 9.14 17.02
C SER A 94 1.42 9.21 15.56
N ARG A 95 1.92 10.39 15.15
CA ARG A 95 2.35 10.61 13.77
C ARG A 95 3.50 9.68 13.38
N GLU A 96 4.40 9.41 14.31
CA GLU A 96 5.55 8.54 14.11
C GLU A 96 5.13 7.11 13.77
N LEU A 97 4.07 6.59 14.42
CA LEU A 97 3.54 5.26 14.11
C LEU A 97 2.90 5.21 12.71
N VAL A 98 2.20 6.28 12.33
CA VAL A 98 1.64 6.41 10.97
C VAL A 98 2.75 6.47 9.94
N ASP A 99 3.80 7.25 10.18
CA ASP A 99 4.93 7.39 9.27
C ASP A 99 5.68 6.06 9.10
N GLN A 100 5.89 5.28 10.16
CA GLN A 100 6.45 3.93 10.06
C GLN A 100 5.59 3.00 9.17
N CYS A 101 4.27 3.08 9.30
CA CYS A 101 3.34 2.33 8.46
C CYS A 101 3.42 2.76 6.97
N LEU A 102 3.56 4.06 6.71
CA LEU A 102 3.73 4.61 5.37
C LEU A 102 5.08 4.25 4.75
N ASP A 103 6.15 4.21 5.54
CA ASP A 103 7.46 3.77 5.07
C ASP A 103 7.44 2.31 4.63
N ALA A 104 6.80 1.43 5.40
CA ALA A 104 6.60 0.04 4.98
C ALA A 104 5.81 -0.05 3.66
N ALA A 105 4.76 0.76 3.50
CA ALA A 105 3.98 0.83 2.27
C ALA A 105 4.82 1.30 1.07
N ARG A 106 5.65 2.32 1.27
CA ARG A 106 6.55 2.89 0.24
C ARG A 106 7.63 1.91 -0.19
N MET A 107 8.09 1.04 0.71
CA MET A 107 9.07 -0.01 0.42
C MET A 107 8.49 -1.21 -0.34
N ALA A 108 7.18 -1.24 -0.57
CA ALA A 108 6.56 -2.32 -1.34
C ALA A 108 7.12 -2.39 -2.77
N PRO A 109 7.28 -3.61 -3.32
CA PRO A 109 7.66 -3.76 -4.71
C PRO A 109 6.54 -3.24 -5.63
N SER A 110 6.93 -2.69 -6.78
CA SER A 110 5.99 -2.25 -7.82
C SER A 110 6.50 -2.59 -9.21
N ALA A 111 5.58 -2.76 -10.16
CA ALA A 111 5.91 -3.06 -11.55
C ALA A 111 6.85 -2.00 -12.11
N CYS A 112 8.03 -2.43 -12.59
CA CYS A 112 9.11 -1.54 -13.07
C CYS A 112 9.52 -0.45 -12.08
N ASN A 113 9.40 -0.71 -10.77
CA ASN A 113 9.61 0.26 -9.70
C ASN A 113 8.82 1.56 -9.97
N SER A 114 7.56 1.43 -10.40
CA SER A 114 6.74 2.57 -10.83
C SER A 114 6.14 3.36 -9.67
N GLN A 115 6.03 2.75 -8.49
CA GLN A 115 5.50 3.34 -7.26
C GLN A 115 4.23 4.18 -7.51
N PRO A 116 3.16 3.60 -8.10
CA PRO A 116 2.03 4.35 -8.62
C PRO A 116 1.01 4.69 -7.52
N TRP A 117 1.48 5.24 -6.40
CA TRP A 117 0.67 5.54 -5.23
C TRP A 117 0.98 6.91 -4.65
N THR A 118 -0.08 7.60 -4.23
CA THR A 118 -0.01 8.71 -3.29
C THR A 118 -0.84 8.35 -2.06
N PHE A 119 -0.28 8.56 -0.87
CA PHE A 119 -0.97 8.32 0.40
C PHE A 119 -1.42 9.66 0.99
N LEU A 120 -2.73 9.82 1.18
CA LEU A 120 -3.28 10.96 1.91
C LEU A 120 -3.62 10.51 3.33
N VAL A 121 -3.02 11.17 4.32
CA VAL A 121 -3.30 10.94 5.73
C VAL A 121 -4.31 11.97 6.20
N VAL A 122 -5.40 11.50 6.80
CA VAL A 122 -6.38 12.34 7.47
C VAL A 122 -6.48 11.88 8.92
N ASP A 123 -6.03 12.70 9.85
CA ASP A 123 -6.04 12.48 11.30
C ASP A 123 -6.96 13.48 12.05
N ASP A 124 -7.54 14.44 11.34
CA ASP A 124 -8.60 15.32 11.86
C ASP A 124 -9.95 14.58 11.95
N ARG A 125 -10.50 14.51 13.16
CA ARG A 125 -11.76 13.80 13.46
C ARG A 125 -12.95 14.39 12.73
N GLU A 126 -13.02 15.71 12.54
CA GLU A 126 -14.12 16.34 11.81
C GLU A 126 -14.08 15.96 10.33
N SER A 127 -12.89 16.03 9.72
CA SER A 127 -12.67 15.65 8.33
C SER A 127 -12.95 14.17 8.09
N ILE A 128 -12.54 13.27 8.98
CA ILE A 128 -12.87 11.84 8.91
C ILE A 128 -14.39 11.62 8.95
N ARG A 129 -15.10 12.27 9.88
CA ARG A 129 -16.58 12.17 9.97
C ARG A 129 -17.25 12.69 8.70
N ARG A 130 -16.79 13.83 8.19
CA ARG A 130 -17.30 14.41 6.94
C ARG A 130 -17.03 13.48 5.75
N ILE A 131 -15.86 12.85 5.67
CA ILE A 131 -15.52 11.88 4.63
C ILE A 131 -16.45 10.66 4.73
N ALA A 132 -16.62 10.08 5.93
CA ALA A 132 -17.49 8.93 6.14
C ALA A 132 -18.95 9.24 5.80
N ALA A 133 -19.46 10.42 6.19
CA ALA A 133 -20.83 10.85 5.85
C ALA A 133 -21.04 10.98 4.34
N THR A 134 -20.03 11.42 3.58
CA THR A 134 -20.11 11.57 2.12
C THR A 134 -19.91 10.23 1.40
N ALA A 135 -18.83 9.52 1.70
CA ALA A 135 -18.40 8.34 0.95
C ALA A 135 -19.08 7.03 1.41
N CYS A 136 -19.57 6.98 2.65
CA CYS A 136 -20.15 5.77 3.26
C CYS A 136 -21.65 5.95 3.57
N SER A 137 -22.39 6.59 2.67
CA SER A 137 -23.85 6.77 2.74
C SER A 137 -24.61 5.83 1.79
N GLY A 138 -25.93 5.75 1.95
CA GLY A 138 -26.78 4.89 1.10
C GLY A 138 -26.34 3.42 1.10
N ILE A 139 -26.09 2.88 -0.10
CA ILE A 139 -25.63 1.49 -0.30
C ILE A 139 -24.26 1.18 0.34
N TYR A 140 -23.50 2.21 0.73
CA TYR A 140 -22.19 2.09 1.37
C TYR A 140 -22.26 2.20 2.91
N ALA A 141 -23.47 2.25 3.48
CA ALA A 141 -23.68 2.49 4.91
C ALA A 141 -23.00 1.47 5.84
N MET A 142 -22.72 0.26 5.36
CA MET A 142 -21.99 -0.75 6.15
C MET A 142 -20.59 -0.30 6.59
N ASN A 143 -20.00 0.70 5.91
CA ASN A 143 -18.68 1.23 6.21
C ASN A 143 -18.70 2.54 7.03
N ARG A 144 -19.85 2.92 7.61
CA ARG A 144 -19.95 4.12 8.46
C ARG A 144 -19.05 4.08 9.69
N PHE A 145 -18.61 2.91 10.13
CA PHE A 145 -17.66 2.76 11.25
C PHE A 145 -16.33 3.48 11.01
N ILE A 146 -15.98 3.83 9.76
CA ILE A 146 -14.81 4.67 9.46
C ILE A 146 -14.88 6.03 10.15
N ALA A 147 -16.08 6.55 10.43
CA ALA A 147 -16.26 7.83 11.12
C ALA A 147 -15.66 7.85 12.53
N THR A 148 -15.42 6.68 13.14
CA THR A 148 -14.82 6.55 14.47
C THR A 148 -13.32 6.20 14.42
N ALA A 149 -12.73 6.03 13.24
CA ALA A 149 -11.31 5.74 13.09
C ALA A 149 -10.44 6.95 13.51
N PRO A 150 -9.36 6.75 14.28
CA PRO A 150 -8.48 7.84 14.69
C PRO A 150 -7.69 8.44 13.51
N VAL A 151 -7.34 7.62 12.53
CA VAL A 151 -6.61 8.02 11.32
C VAL A 151 -7.21 7.29 10.12
N LEU A 152 -7.33 7.99 8.99
CA LEU A 152 -7.72 7.45 7.70
C LEU A 152 -6.56 7.64 6.70
N VAL A 153 -6.06 6.55 6.14
CA VAL A 153 -5.07 6.57 5.06
C VAL A 153 -5.78 6.26 3.74
N ILE A 154 -5.75 7.21 2.81
CA ILE A 154 -6.39 7.09 1.50
C ILE A 154 -5.32 6.80 0.46
N PHE A 155 -5.48 5.66 -0.21
CA PHE A 155 -4.60 5.23 -1.30
C PHE A 155 -5.13 5.83 -2.61
N VAL A 156 -4.38 6.77 -3.18
CA VAL A 156 -4.67 7.33 -4.49
C VAL A 156 -3.84 6.60 -5.52
N THR A 157 -4.51 5.95 -6.47
CA THR A 157 -3.85 5.29 -7.59
C THR A 157 -3.37 6.29 -8.62
N GLU A 158 -2.07 6.25 -8.91
CA GLU A 158 -1.48 7.04 -9.98
C GLU A 158 -1.26 6.23 -11.25
N LYS A 159 -0.91 6.93 -12.33
CA LYS A 159 -0.51 6.29 -13.58
C LYS A 159 0.88 5.69 -13.39
N SER A 160 1.01 4.38 -13.59
CA SER A 160 2.32 3.72 -13.65
C SER A 160 3.20 4.31 -14.75
N LYS A 161 4.52 4.14 -14.60
CA LYS A 161 5.52 4.42 -15.64
C LYS A 161 5.08 3.83 -16.98
N VAL A 162 5.41 4.53 -18.08
CA VAL A 162 5.00 4.18 -19.44
C VAL A 162 5.26 2.72 -19.79
N VAL A 163 6.42 2.17 -19.38
CA VAL A 163 6.77 0.76 -19.63
C VAL A 163 5.81 -0.22 -18.94
N ALA A 164 5.49 0.01 -17.66
CA ALA A 164 4.53 -0.82 -16.92
C ALA A 164 3.11 -0.64 -17.48
N ARG A 165 2.74 0.57 -17.91
CA ARG A 165 1.45 0.84 -18.55
C ARG A 165 1.32 0.12 -19.90
N LEU A 166 2.32 0.19 -20.77
CA LEU A 166 2.32 -0.50 -22.06
C LEU A 166 2.33 -2.02 -21.88
N GLY A 167 3.15 -2.54 -20.96
CA GLY A 167 3.14 -3.97 -20.62
C GLY A 167 1.78 -4.42 -20.07
N GLY A 168 1.14 -3.59 -19.26
CA GLY A 168 -0.22 -3.82 -18.75
C GLY A 168 -1.28 -3.81 -19.84
N GLN A 169 -1.21 -2.86 -20.78
CA GLN A 169 -2.14 -2.79 -21.91
C GLN A 169 -2.00 -3.98 -22.86
N VAL A 170 -0.78 -4.47 -23.11
CA VAL A 170 -0.54 -5.66 -23.94
C VAL A 170 -1.06 -6.93 -23.27
N ARG A 171 -1.05 -6.99 -21.94
CA ARG A 171 -1.44 -8.18 -21.16
C ARG A 171 -2.85 -8.11 -20.56
N ASP A 172 -3.57 -7.01 -20.78
CA ASP A 172 -4.83 -6.68 -20.10
C ASP A 172 -4.74 -6.76 -18.55
N VAL A 173 -3.61 -6.27 -18.00
CA VAL A 173 -3.35 -6.27 -16.55
C VAL A 173 -3.19 -4.84 -16.02
N ARG A 174 -3.97 -4.52 -14.99
CA ARG A 174 -3.86 -3.26 -14.24
C ARG A 174 -2.82 -3.35 -13.13
N TYR A 175 -1.54 -3.26 -13.49
CA TYR A 175 -0.42 -3.38 -12.55
C TYR A 175 -0.48 -2.37 -11.39
N ASN A 176 -0.95 -1.15 -11.63
CA ASN A 176 -1.13 -0.13 -10.60
C ASN A 176 -2.04 -0.56 -9.44
N LEU A 177 -3.11 -1.31 -9.72
CA LEU A 177 -4.01 -1.80 -8.68
C LEU A 177 -3.37 -2.93 -7.85
N ILE A 178 -2.55 -3.77 -8.50
CA ILE A 178 -1.80 -4.83 -7.82
C ILE A 178 -0.75 -4.21 -6.91
N ASP A 179 0.02 -3.25 -7.44
CA ASP A 179 1.06 -2.52 -6.73
C ASP A 179 0.48 -1.84 -5.46
N ILE A 180 -0.72 -1.25 -5.54
CA ILE A 180 -1.41 -0.66 -4.39
C ILE A 180 -1.88 -1.72 -3.39
N GLY A 181 -2.37 -2.86 -3.87
CA GLY A 181 -2.70 -3.99 -3.01
C GLY A 181 -1.49 -4.45 -2.18
N ILE A 182 -0.32 -4.54 -2.81
CA ILE A 182 0.94 -4.91 -2.13
C ILE A 182 1.34 -3.81 -1.14
N ALA A 183 1.31 -2.54 -1.54
CA ALA A 183 1.66 -1.41 -0.67
C ALA A 183 0.79 -1.36 0.59
N GLY A 184 -0.52 -1.51 0.45
CA GLY A 184 -1.38 -1.52 1.63
C GLY A 184 -1.26 -2.81 2.45
N ALA A 185 -0.82 -3.93 1.86
CA ALA A 185 -0.55 -5.16 2.61
C ALA A 185 0.68 -4.95 3.51
N HIS A 186 1.74 -4.33 2.98
CA HIS A 186 2.90 -3.91 3.76
C HIS A 186 2.50 -2.95 4.90
N LEU A 187 1.68 -1.94 4.60
CA LEU A 187 1.12 -1.03 5.61
C LEU A 187 0.38 -1.80 6.71
N SER A 188 -0.48 -2.73 6.33
CA SER A 188 -1.32 -3.50 7.25
C SER A 188 -0.49 -4.42 8.16
N LEU A 189 0.59 -4.99 7.63
CA LEU A 189 1.51 -5.83 8.39
C LEU A 189 2.35 -5.00 9.36
N GLN A 190 2.89 -3.85 8.91
CA GLN A 190 3.62 -2.95 9.79
C GLN A 190 2.74 -2.42 10.93
N ALA A 191 1.50 -2.04 10.62
CA ALA A 191 0.53 -1.63 11.63
C ALA A 191 0.30 -2.74 12.67
N ALA A 192 0.17 -4.00 12.24
CA ALA A 192 0.00 -5.13 13.16
C ALA A 192 1.23 -5.36 14.05
N VAL A 193 2.45 -5.20 13.54
CA VAL A 193 3.68 -5.23 14.36
C VAL A 193 3.67 -4.14 15.44
N LEU A 194 3.13 -2.96 15.11
CA LEU A 194 3.00 -1.84 16.05
C LEU A 194 1.79 -1.95 16.98
N GLY A 195 1.05 -3.06 16.94
CA GLY A 195 -0.16 -3.27 17.74
C GLY A 195 -1.38 -2.48 17.27
N LEU A 196 -1.34 -1.90 16.07
CA LEU A 196 -2.45 -1.15 15.48
C LEU A 196 -3.38 -2.06 14.68
N GLY A 197 -4.69 -1.81 14.80
CA GLY A 197 -5.70 -2.43 13.96
C GLY A 197 -5.86 -1.71 12.63
N THR A 198 -6.09 -2.45 11.54
CA THR A 198 -6.36 -1.88 10.21
C THR A 198 -7.60 -2.52 9.58
N CYS A 199 -8.25 -1.82 8.66
CA CYS A 199 -9.29 -2.41 7.81
C CYS A 199 -9.26 -1.77 6.43
N TRP A 200 -9.15 -2.61 5.41
CA TRP A 200 -9.30 -2.19 4.02
C TRP A 200 -10.75 -1.89 3.69
N ILE A 201 -10.98 -0.76 3.04
CA ILE A 201 -12.31 -0.31 2.63
C ILE A 201 -12.33 -0.20 1.11
N GLY A 202 -12.91 -1.21 0.46
CA GLY A 202 -13.13 -1.20 -0.99
C GLY A 202 -14.53 -0.78 -1.42
N TRP A 203 -15.49 -0.71 -0.48
CA TRP A 203 -16.90 -0.45 -0.79
C TRP A 203 -17.33 0.93 -0.30
N PHE A 204 -17.09 1.95 -1.11
CA PHE A 204 -17.45 3.34 -0.82
C PHE A 204 -17.75 4.11 -2.11
N ASN A 205 -18.39 5.27 -1.99
CA ASN A 205 -18.65 6.17 -3.12
C ASN A 205 -17.37 6.90 -3.52
N ASP A 206 -16.65 6.33 -4.49
CA ASP A 206 -15.38 6.86 -5.01
C ASP A 206 -15.55 8.25 -5.65
N LYS A 207 -16.61 8.46 -6.44
CA LYS A 207 -16.91 9.74 -7.10
C LYS A 207 -17.12 10.85 -6.07
N ALA A 208 -17.91 10.59 -5.04
CA ALA A 208 -18.17 11.58 -3.99
C ALA A 208 -16.91 11.88 -3.16
N LEU A 209 -16.07 10.87 -2.92
CA LEU A 209 -14.79 11.06 -2.24
C LEU A 209 -13.83 11.92 -3.08
N LYS A 210 -13.68 11.62 -4.37
CA LYS A 210 -12.82 12.39 -5.30
C LYS A 210 -13.26 13.86 -5.35
N GLN A 211 -14.56 14.12 -5.46
CA GLN A 211 -15.09 15.50 -5.44
C GLN A 211 -14.80 16.23 -4.14
N LYS A 212 -15.00 15.56 -2.99
CA LYS A 212 -14.77 16.16 -1.67
C LYS A 212 -13.31 16.54 -1.45
N LEU A 213 -12.40 15.71 -1.94
CA LEU A 213 -10.95 15.87 -1.75
C LEU A 213 -10.26 16.58 -2.92
N ASN A 214 -11.03 17.09 -3.90
CA ASN A 214 -10.52 17.70 -5.13
C ASN A 214 -9.49 16.83 -5.87
N LEU A 215 -9.72 15.51 -5.88
CA LEU A 215 -8.83 14.55 -6.53
C LEU A 215 -9.15 14.42 -8.02
N PRO A 216 -8.15 14.11 -8.86
CA PRO A 216 -8.37 13.89 -10.28
C PRO A 216 -9.33 12.72 -10.53
N SER A 217 -10.20 12.88 -11.53
CA SER A 217 -11.22 11.88 -11.90
C SER A 217 -10.65 10.58 -12.48
N SER A 218 -9.35 10.55 -12.77
CA SER A 218 -8.65 9.47 -13.51
C SER A 218 -8.74 8.11 -12.85
#